data_AF-A0A975BQ73-F1
#
_entry.id   AF-A0A975BQ73-F1
#
_cell.length_a   1.000
_cell.length_b   1.000
_cell.length_c   1.000
_cell.angle_alpha   90.00
_cell.angle_beta   90.00
_cell.angle_gamma   90.00
#
_symmetry.space_group_name_H-M   'P 1'
#
loop_
_entity.id
_entity.type
_entity.pdbx_description
1 polymer ?
#
loop_
_entity_poly.entity_id
_entity_poly.type
_entity_poly.pdbx_seq_one_letter_code
_entity_poly.pdbx_strand_id
1 'polypeptide(L)'
;MISTFANDPFSDQVEAVLREAYKKAGIGLEIVKVSGERAIQLSNLSETDGELYRIKGISSKYPNLVMLPVPIWYSEIVVFTKSKKFVPEGWESLTPYKIGILRGSQYSENNTKGMNRFMATETQQIYYMLDHTTGQKIITY
;
A
#
# COMPACT_ATOMS: atom_id res chain seq x y z
N MET A 1 -11.19 13.63 -10.75
CA MET A 1 -11.24 12.85 -9.50
C MET A 1 -10.12 11.81 -9.50
N ILE A 2 -9.30 11.75 -8.46
CA ILE A 2 -8.20 10.79 -8.29
C ILE A 2 -8.51 9.90 -7.07
N SER A 3 -8.47 8.57 -7.22
CA SER A 3 -8.68 7.65 -6.10
C SER A 3 -7.38 7.31 -5.36
N THR A 4 -7.50 7.00 -4.07
CA THR A 4 -6.37 6.56 -3.24
C THR A 4 -6.83 5.77 -2.01
N PHE A 5 -5.84 5.27 -1.25
CA PHE A 5 -6.01 4.52 -0.02
C PHE A 5 -6.60 5.42 1.07
N ALA A 6 -7.72 4.99 1.65
CA ALA A 6 -8.27 5.53 2.88
C ALA A 6 -7.39 5.16 4.08
N ASN A 7 -7.27 6.08 5.02
CA ASN A 7 -6.55 5.90 6.29
C ASN A 7 -5.07 5.49 6.12
N ASP A 8 -4.43 5.90 5.03
CA ASP A 8 -3.00 5.71 4.80
C ASP A 8 -2.24 7.05 4.95
N PRO A 9 -1.34 7.20 5.94
CA PRO A 9 -0.56 8.43 6.13
C PRO A 9 0.25 8.84 4.88
N PHE A 10 0.63 7.89 4.03
CA PHE A 10 1.31 8.20 2.77
C PHE A 10 0.40 8.93 1.78
N SER A 11 -0.91 8.61 1.75
CA SER A 11 -1.86 9.33 0.92
C SER A 11 -1.86 10.82 1.19
N ASP A 12 -1.83 11.24 2.46
CA ASP A 12 -1.87 12.66 2.81
C ASP A 12 -0.59 13.41 2.36
N GLN A 13 0.57 12.75 2.46
CA GLN A 13 1.85 13.32 2.03
C GLN A 13 1.92 13.46 0.50
N VAL A 14 1.55 12.39 -0.23
CA VAL A 14 1.54 12.40 -1.69
C VAL A 14 0.48 13.37 -2.23
N GLU A 15 -0.67 13.45 -1.57
CA GLU A 15 -1.73 14.41 -1.89
C GLU A 15 -1.22 15.84 -1.83
N ALA A 16 -0.45 16.23 -0.81
CA ALA A 16 0.11 17.57 -0.70
C ALA A 16 1.04 17.91 -1.88
N VAL A 17 1.90 16.96 -2.28
CA VAL A 17 2.80 17.14 -3.43
C VAL A 17 2.01 17.27 -4.73
N LEU A 18 1.02 16.40 -4.95
CA LEU A 18 0.22 16.41 -6.18
C LEU A 18 -0.68 17.65 -6.27
N ARG A 19 -1.23 18.12 -5.14
CA ARG A 19 -2.01 19.37 -5.07
C ARG A 19 -1.21 20.55 -5.57
N GLU A 20 0.04 20.70 -5.13
CA GLU A 20 0.90 21.81 -5.61
C GLU A 20 1.28 21.66 -7.09
N ALA A 21 1.50 20.44 -7.58
CA ALA A 21 1.75 20.20 -9.01
C ALA A 21 0.54 20.56 -9.88
N TYR A 22 -0.66 20.10 -9.51
CA TYR A 22 -1.91 20.36 -10.24
C TYR A 22 -2.27 21.84 -10.20
N LYS A 23 -2.06 22.51 -9.06
CA LYS A 23 -2.22 23.96 -8.92
C LYS A 23 -1.33 24.75 -9.87
N LYS A 24 -0.04 24.38 -9.99
CA LYS A 24 0.89 25.00 -10.96
C LYS A 24 0.46 24.78 -12.41
N ALA A 25 -0.23 23.69 -12.70
CA ALA A 25 -0.79 23.38 -14.01
C ALA A 25 -2.19 24.00 -14.27
N GLY A 26 -2.79 24.66 -13.28
CA GLY A 26 -4.16 25.20 -13.40
C GLY A 26 -5.26 24.14 -13.41
N ILE A 27 -5.01 22.95 -12.85
CA ILE A 27 -5.94 21.81 -12.83
C ILE A 27 -6.53 21.65 -11.43
N GLY A 28 -7.85 21.49 -11.34
CA GLY A 28 -8.53 21.16 -10.08
C GLY A 28 -8.27 19.71 -9.64
N LEU A 29 -7.92 19.50 -8.37
CA LEU A 29 -7.68 18.17 -7.81
C LEU A 29 -8.70 17.81 -6.73
N GLU A 30 -9.48 16.78 -7.04
CA GLU A 30 -10.41 16.11 -6.13
C GLU A 30 -9.88 14.71 -5.80
N ILE A 31 -9.79 14.38 -4.51
CA ILE A 31 -9.28 13.09 -4.01
C ILE A 31 -10.42 12.28 -3.41
N VAL A 32 -10.52 11.02 -3.82
CA VAL A 32 -11.46 10.04 -3.24
C VAL A 32 -10.68 8.97 -2.48
N LYS A 33 -10.92 8.89 -1.17
CA LYS A 33 -10.27 7.95 -0.25
C LYS A 33 -11.16 6.73 -0.04
N VAL A 34 -10.73 5.57 -0.50
CA VAL A 34 -11.42 4.27 -0.34
C VAL A 34 -10.41 3.16 -0.05
N SER A 35 -10.84 1.92 0.19
CA SER A 35 -9.88 0.82 0.39
C SER A 35 -8.95 0.66 -0.83
N GLY A 36 -7.70 0.25 -0.61
CA GLY A 36 -6.69 0.18 -1.67
C GLY A 36 -7.10 -0.68 -2.87
N GLU A 37 -7.81 -1.77 -2.64
CA GLU A 37 -8.39 -2.60 -3.71
C GLU A 37 -9.55 -1.88 -4.41
N ARG A 38 -10.42 -1.17 -3.69
CA ARG A 38 -11.51 -0.43 -4.33
C ARG A 38 -10.96 0.71 -5.20
N ALA A 39 -9.96 1.44 -4.72
CA ALA A 39 -9.35 2.55 -5.46
C ALA A 39 -8.86 2.09 -6.84
N ILE A 40 -8.03 1.03 -6.90
CA ILE A 40 -7.47 0.56 -8.17
C ILE A 40 -8.53 0.03 -9.14
N GLN A 41 -9.65 -0.50 -8.61
CA GLN A 41 -10.77 -0.92 -9.44
C GLN A 41 -11.51 0.30 -10.03
N LEU A 42 -11.74 1.36 -9.23
CA LEU A 42 -12.39 2.59 -9.70
C LEU A 42 -11.62 3.23 -10.86
N SER A 43 -10.32 3.42 -10.69
CA SER A 43 -9.45 4.02 -11.72
C SER A 43 -9.34 3.12 -12.96
N ASN A 44 -9.20 1.80 -12.77
CA ASN A 44 -9.16 0.88 -13.91
C ASN A 44 -10.50 0.79 -14.65
N LEU A 45 -11.64 1.03 -13.99
CA LEU A 45 -12.96 1.09 -14.63
C LEU A 45 -13.29 2.49 -15.19
N SER A 46 -12.36 3.45 -15.11
CA SER A 46 -12.59 4.85 -15.49
C SER A 46 -13.71 5.54 -14.70
N GLU A 47 -14.03 5.04 -13.49
CA GLU A 47 -14.89 5.74 -12.52
C GLU A 47 -14.15 6.91 -11.86
N THR A 48 -12.82 6.90 -11.92
CA THR A 48 -11.93 8.02 -11.55
C THR A 48 -10.87 8.21 -12.65
N ASP A 49 -10.28 9.39 -12.70
CA ASP A 49 -9.29 9.77 -13.73
C ASP A 49 -7.91 9.14 -13.50
N GLY A 50 -7.67 8.57 -12.31
CA GLY A 50 -6.39 7.96 -11.99
C GLY A 50 -6.20 7.65 -10.51
N GLU A 51 -4.98 7.24 -10.18
CA GLU A 51 -4.54 6.88 -8.83
C GLU A 51 -3.53 7.90 -8.30
N LEU A 52 -3.59 8.19 -7.01
CA LEU A 52 -2.64 9.10 -6.37
C LEU A 52 -1.20 8.56 -6.41
N TYR A 53 -1.03 7.26 -6.18
CA TYR A 53 0.23 6.53 -6.31
C TYR A 53 0.00 5.03 -6.40
N ARG A 54 0.90 4.31 -7.08
CA ARG A 54 0.97 2.85 -7.09
C ARG A 54 2.42 2.38 -7.29
N ILE A 55 2.67 1.12 -6.93
CA ILE A 55 3.93 0.45 -7.24
C ILE A 55 4.17 0.44 -8.76
N LYS A 56 5.44 0.55 -9.15
CA LYS A 56 5.85 0.48 -10.56
C LYS A 56 5.38 -0.84 -11.20
N GLY A 57 4.87 -0.76 -12.43
CA GLY A 57 4.47 -1.94 -13.22
C GLY A 57 3.07 -2.47 -12.95
N ILE A 58 2.28 -1.80 -12.09
CA ILE A 58 0.91 -2.20 -11.78
C ILE A 58 -0.01 -2.26 -13.01
N SER A 59 0.28 -1.45 -14.04
CA SER A 59 -0.45 -1.41 -15.31
C SER A 59 -0.42 -2.73 -16.09
N SER A 60 0.53 -3.62 -15.81
CA SER A 60 0.53 -4.98 -16.38
C SER A 60 -0.67 -5.82 -15.96
N LYS A 61 -1.23 -5.55 -14.78
CA LYS A 61 -2.43 -6.22 -14.22
C LYS A 61 -3.70 -5.41 -14.45
N TYR A 62 -3.59 -4.08 -14.55
CA TYR A 62 -4.69 -3.15 -14.70
C TYR A 62 -4.47 -2.34 -15.99
N PRO A 63 -4.89 -2.89 -17.16
CA PRO A 63 -4.46 -2.42 -18.48
C PRO A 63 -4.99 -1.03 -18.85
N ASN A 64 -6.03 -0.55 -18.16
CA ASN A 64 -6.56 0.80 -18.38
C ASN A 64 -5.76 1.89 -17.64
N LEU A 65 -4.78 1.49 -16.81
CA LEU A 65 -3.92 2.43 -16.10
C LEU A 65 -2.65 2.73 -16.89
N VAL A 66 -2.37 4.01 -17.09
CA VAL A 66 -1.13 4.49 -17.69
C VAL A 66 -0.22 5.03 -16.60
N MET A 67 0.98 4.46 -16.48
CA MET A 67 1.97 4.89 -15.49
C MET A 67 2.71 6.14 -15.96
N LEU A 68 2.75 7.18 -15.13
CA LEU A 68 3.63 8.33 -15.35
C LEU A 68 5.07 7.96 -14.95
N PRO A 69 6.10 8.33 -15.75
CA PRO A 69 7.48 7.94 -15.50
C PRO A 69 8.15 8.72 -14.37
N VAL A 70 7.54 9.82 -13.91
CA VAL A 70 8.07 10.66 -12.82
C VAL A 70 7.60 10.10 -11.48
N PRO A 71 8.51 9.60 -10.63
CA PRO A 71 8.15 9.10 -9.32
C PRO A 71 7.79 10.27 -8.39
N ILE A 72 6.68 10.12 -7.66
CA ILE A 72 6.25 11.10 -6.64
C ILE A 72 6.86 10.76 -5.28
N TRP A 73 7.21 9.48 -5.05
CA TRP A 73 7.78 8.98 -3.79
C TRP A 73 8.52 7.66 -4.01
N TYR A 74 9.48 7.37 -3.13
CA TYR A 74 10.18 6.09 -3.02
C TYR A 74 9.96 5.51 -1.62
N SER A 75 9.49 4.27 -1.56
CA SER A 75 9.27 3.54 -0.31
C SER A 75 10.20 2.34 -0.21
N GLU A 76 10.62 2.05 1.02
CA GLU A 76 11.19 0.77 1.40
C GLU A 76 10.19 0.03 2.27
N ILE A 77 9.92 -1.22 1.92
CA ILE A 77 9.07 -2.07 2.75
C ILE A 77 9.94 -2.73 3.79
N VAL A 78 9.59 -2.51 5.05
CA VAL A 78 10.36 -2.98 6.19
C VAL A 78 9.55 -3.98 6.99
N VAL A 79 10.27 -4.83 7.73
CA VAL A 79 9.65 -5.79 8.65
C VAL A 79 9.73 -5.24 10.06
N PHE A 80 8.58 -5.09 10.73
CA PHE A 80 8.54 -4.79 12.16
C PHE A 80 8.24 -6.05 12.96
N THR A 81 8.95 -6.23 14.07
CA THR A 81 8.76 -7.33 15.01
C THR A 81 9.04 -6.89 16.44
N LYS A 82 8.43 -7.58 17.42
CA LYS A 82 8.83 -7.45 18.84
C LYS A 82 10.06 -8.30 19.19
N SER A 83 10.45 -9.25 18.34
CA SER A 83 11.60 -10.12 18.57
C SER A 83 12.91 -9.42 18.22
N LYS A 84 13.73 -9.11 19.23
CA LYS A 84 15.06 -8.50 19.02
C LYS A 84 16.07 -9.42 18.32
N LYS A 85 15.76 -10.70 18.12
CA LYS A 85 16.67 -11.71 17.56
C LYS A 85 16.38 -12.04 16.09
N PHE A 86 15.29 -11.53 15.54
CA PHE A 86 14.94 -11.82 14.15
C PHE A 86 15.60 -10.79 13.23
N VAL A 87 16.37 -11.28 12.27
CA VAL A 87 16.92 -10.49 11.17
C VAL A 87 16.28 -11.01 9.89
N PRO A 88 15.51 -10.20 9.15
CA PRO A 88 14.88 -10.65 7.91
C PRO A 88 15.93 -10.88 6.82
N GLU A 89 15.92 -12.07 6.23
CA GLU A 89 16.75 -12.47 5.10
C GLU A 89 15.83 -12.76 3.91
N GLY A 90 15.29 -11.69 3.32
CA GLY A 90 14.30 -11.79 2.25
C GLY A 90 12.95 -12.33 2.71
N TRP A 91 12.02 -12.48 1.76
CA TRP A 91 10.63 -12.84 2.03
C TRP A 91 10.46 -14.26 2.58
N GLU A 92 11.29 -15.21 2.16
CA GLU A 92 11.18 -16.61 2.59
C GLU A 92 11.45 -16.78 4.10
N SER A 93 12.32 -15.93 4.67
CA SER A 93 12.60 -15.89 6.11
C SER A 93 11.35 -15.60 6.97
N LEU A 94 10.29 -15.08 6.35
CA LEU A 94 9.02 -14.76 7.00
C LEU A 94 8.08 -15.97 7.15
N THR A 95 8.34 -17.08 6.44
CA THR A 95 7.47 -18.27 6.40
C THR A 95 7.09 -18.84 7.78
N PRO A 96 8.00 -18.89 8.78
CA PRO A 96 7.68 -19.43 10.11
C PRO A 96 6.73 -18.54 10.93
N TYR A 97 6.46 -17.31 10.49
CA TYR A 97 5.78 -16.28 11.26
C TYR A 97 4.34 -16.05 10.78
N LYS A 98 3.50 -15.52 11.67
CA LYS A 98 2.23 -14.92 11.25
C LYS A 98 2.49 -13.48 10.80
N ILE A 99 2.14 -13.16 9.56
CA ILE A 99 2.49 -11.90 8.88
C ILE A 99 1.24 -11.01 8.79
N GLY A 100 1.29 -9.80 9.34
CA GLY A 100 0.25 -8.80 9.15
C GLY A 100 0.52 -7.95 7.92
N ILE A 101 -0.43 -7.88 6.98
CA ILE A 101 -0.34 -7.04 5.78
C ILE A 101 -1.65 -6.30 5.52
N LEU A 102 -1.56 -5.14 4.86
CA LEU A 102 -2.73 -4.40 4.39
C LEU A 102 -3.28 -4.97 3.09
N ARG A 103 -4.60 -5.14 3.04
CA ARG A 103 -5.32 -5.50 1.82
C ARG A 103 -5.18 -4.40 0.77
N GLY A 104 -4.84 -4.79 -0.46
CA GLY A 104 -4.55 -3.88 -1.57
C GLY A 104 -3.08 -3.45 -1.65
N SER A 105 -2.23 -3.83 -0.67
CA SER A 105 -0.77 -3.73 -0.81
C SER A 105 -0.28 -4.86 -1.70
N GLN A 106 -0.35 -4.64 -3.02
CA GLN A 106 -0.01 -5.66 -4.03
C GLN A 106 1.41 -6.23 -3.83
N TYR A 107 2.37 -5.41 -3.39
CA TYR A 107 3.73 -5.88 -3.15
C TYR A 107 3.80 -6.86 -1.98
N SER A 108 3.22 -6.52 -0.82
CA SER A 108 3.16 -7.44 0.31
C SER A 108 2.33 -8.67 -0.01
N GLU A 109 1.19 -8.51 -0.70
CA GLU A 109 0.31 -9.61 -1.08
C GLU A 109 0.98 -10.62 -2.01
N ASN A 110 1.74 -10.15 -3.01
CA ASN A 110 2.44 -11.01 -3.96
C ASN A 110 3.59 -11.75 -3.29
N ASN A 111 4.41 -11.05 -2.49
CA ASN A 111 5.61 -11.65 -1.89
C ASN A 111 5.32 -12.55 -0.68
N THR A 112 4.13 -12.47 -0.08
CA THR A 112 3.73 -13.33 1.05
C THR A 112 2.72 -14.40 0.66
N LYS A 113 2.45 -14.57 -0.64
CA LYS A 113 1.49 -15.55 -1.14
C LYS A 113 1.88 -16.96 -0.68
N GLY A 114 0.93 -17.66 -0.06
CA GLY A 114 1.15 -19.01 0.49
C GLY A 114 1.70 -19.05 1.93
N MET A 115 2.04 -17.91 2.52
CA MET A 115 2.47 -17.81 3.93
C MET A 115 1.26 -17.62 4.88
N ASN A 116 1.50 -17.69 6.19
CA ASN A 116 0.48 -17.45 7.20
C ASN A 116 0.20 -15.95 7.39
N ARG A 117 -0.88 -15.45 6.78
CA ARG A 117 -1.19 -14.01 6.72
C ARG A 117 -2.42 -13.60 7.52
N PHE A 118 -2.34 -12.42 8.12
CA PHE A 118 -3.49 -11.64 8.58
C PHE A 118 -3.69 -10.44 7.66
N MET A 119 -4.79 -10.45 6.92
CA MET A 119 -5.16 -9.40 5.98
C MET A 119 -5.99 -8.32 6.68
N ALA A 120 -5.38 -7.18 6.97
CA ALA A 120 -6.03 -6.02 7.57
C ALA A 120 -6.59 -5.06 6.52
N THR A 121 -7.59 -4.28 6.89
CA THR A 121 -8.08 -3.15 6.08
C THR A 121 -7.55 -1.81 6.58
N GLU A 122 -7.01 -1.77 7.80
CA GLU A 122 -6.51 -0.57 8.46
C GLU A 122 -5.16 -0.84 9.14
N THR A 123 -4.27 0.16 9.12
CA THR A 123 -2.91 0.05 9.70
C THR A 123 -2.95 -0.23 11.21
N GLN A 124 -3.94 0.28 11.92
CA GLN A 124 -4.12 0.04 13.35
C GLN A 124 -4.32 -1.46 13.66
N GLN A 125 -4.96 -2.20 12.76
CA GLN A 125 -5.21 -3.63 12.95
C GLN A 125 -3.92 -4.46 12.89
N ILE A 126 -2.97 -4.10 12.01
CA ILE A 126 -1.67 -4.79 11.95
C ILE A 126 -0.79 -4.45 13.17
N TYR A 127 -0.85 -3.21 13.67
CA TYR A 127 -0.18 -2.86 14.93
C TYR A 127 -0.80 -3.58 16.13
N TYR A 128 -2.12 -3.65 16.22
CA TYR A 128 -2.81 -4.38 17.28
C TYR A 128 -2.44 -5.88 17.26
N MET A 129 -2.33 -6.47 16.07
CA MET A 129 -1.89 -7.84 15.87
C MET A 129 -0.46 -8.06 16.39
N LEU A 130 0.46 -7.13 16.12
CA LEU A 130 1.81 -7.15 16.67
C LEU A 130 1.81 -7.01 18.20
N ASP A 131 0.87 -6.25 18.75
CA ASP A 131 0.84 -5.93 20.18
C ASP A 131 0.21 -6.98 21.10
N HIS A 132 -0.91 -7.57 20.68
CA HIS A 132 -1.84 -8.24 21.60
C HIS A 132 -1.96 -9.75 21.39
N THR A 133 -1.16 -10.35 20.54
CA THR A 133 -1.36 -11.77 20.20
C THR A 133 -0.10 -12.58 20.49
N THR A 134 -0.25 -13.74 21.13
CA THR A 134 0.86 -14.63 21.51
C THR A 134 1.47 -15.30 20.27
N GLY A 135 2.80 -15.47 20.20
CA GLY A 135 3.53 -16.09 19.07
C GLY A 135 4.43 -15.13 18.28
N GLN A 136 5.35 -15.69 17.47
CA GLN A 136 6.26 -14.89 16.66
C GLN A 136 5.52 -14.26 15.48
N LYS A 137 5.45 -12.92 15.47
CA LYS A 137 4.71 -12.13 14.49
C LYS A 137 5.57 -11.03 13.93
N ILE A 138 5.23 -10.69 12.71
CA ILE A 138 5.84 -9.59 11.98
C ILE A 138 4.78 -8.86 11.18
N ILE A 139 5.04 -7.60 10.86
CA ILE A 139 4.24 -6.84 9.89
C ILE A 139 5.16 -6.31 8.81
N THR A 140 4.64 -6.20 7.59
CA THR A 140 5.32 -5.52 6.48
C THR A 140 4.54 -4.28 6.14
N TYR A 141 5.20 -3.13 6.20
CA TYR A 141 4.64 -1.83 5.87
C TYR A 141 5.60 -1.10 4.93
#